data_AF-A0A936PM95-F1
#
_entry.id   AF-A0A936PM95-F1
#
_cell.length_a   1.000
_cell.length_b   1.000
_cell.length_c   1.000
_cell.angle_alpha   90.00
_cell.angle_beta   90.00
_cell.angle_gamma   90.00
#
_symmetry.space_group_name_H-M   'P 1'
#
loop_
_entity.id
_entity.type
_entity.pdbx_description
1 polymer ?
#
loop_
_entity_poly.entity_id
_entity_poly.type
_entity_poly.pdbx_seq_one_letter_code
_entity_poly.pdbx_strand_id
1 'polypeptide(L)'
;MLLSSSTIKPTLPQLPKAKGKHTRREKLQPVSLVEDTTQPSTFISDREIALTKAIGKIEHGKNTHYYSFGNFNLVRLIVYLLKQLGPSHVFMSSYSFSTKSIHQLNHLLEKKQLLSFRVLLDNRVRSISPKPFQMIAASFDYRCTSVHAKTALIYNDTWQIAIVTSQNATDNPKMERGIIFTDPEIFQFDLQNLTNAFQRGTT
;
A
#
# COMPACT_ATOMS: atom_id res chain seq x y z
N MET A 1 39.81 -32.57 45.94
CA MET A 1 39.72 -31.81 44.67
C MET A 1 38.67 -32.48 43.81
N LEU A 2 37.84 -31.67 43.14
CA LEU A 2 36.67 -32.00 42.30
C LEU A 2 35.37 -32.32 43.06
N LEU A 3 34.52 -31.31 43.22
CA LEU A 3 33.10 -31.41 43.60
C LEU A 3 32.23 -31.26 42.35
N SER A 4 31.18 -32.08 42.31
CA SER A 4 30.30 -32.35 41.18
C SER A 4 29.24 -31.27 40.91
N SER A 5 28.75 -31.28 39.67
CA SER A 5 27.65 -30.48 39.14
C SER A 5 26.31 -30.74 39.85
N SER A 6 25.51 -29.68 40.01
CA SER A 6 24.05 -29.80 40.11
C SER A 6 23.37 -28.58 39.46
N THR A 7 22.36 -28.90 38.64
CA THR A 7 21.64 -28.00 37.74
C THR A 7 20.42 -27.41 38.46
N ILE A 8 20.28 -26.08 38.47
CA ILE A 8 19.13 -25.39 39.08
C ILE A 8 18.08 -25.07 37.99
N LYS A 9 16.85 -25.57 38.18
CA LYS A 9 15.66 -25.25 37.38
C LYS A 9 15.04 -23.92 37.82
N PRO A 10 14.47 -23.10 36.92
CA PRO A 10 13.74 -21.88 37.29
C PRO A 10 12.31 -22.19 37.76
N THR A 11 11.91 -21.54 38.85
CA THR A 11 10.59 -21.62 39.49
C THR A 11 9.59 -20.70 38.78
N LEU A 12 8.42 -21.22 38.42
CA LEU A 12 7.28 -20.42 37.91
C LEU A 12 6.41 -19.88 39.07
N PRO A 13 5.82 -18.69 38.97
CA PRO A 13 4.93 -18.15 40.00
C PRO A 13 3.57 -18.87 40.00
N GLN A 14 3.02 -19.15 41.19
CA GLN A 14 1.69 -19.74 41.33
C GLN A 14 0.59 -18.70 41.11
N LEU A 15 -0.39 -19.03 40.23
CA LEU A 15 -1.63 -18.27 40.05
C LEU A 15 -2.68 -18.63 41.13
N PRO A 16 -3.54 -17.68 41.54
CA PRO A 16 -4.51 -17.91 42.60
C PRO A 16 -5.67 -18.82 42.13
N LYS A 17 -6.15 -19.67 43.03
CA LYS A 17 -7.26 -20.62 42.79
C LYS A 17 -8.60 -19.88 42.73
N ALA A 18 -9.24 -19.89 41.56
CA ALA A 18 -10.63 -19.43 41.41
C ALA A 18 -11.62 -20.54 41.82
N LYS A 19 -12.55 -20.22 42.72
CA LYS A 19 -13.65 -21.08 43.16
C LYS A 19 -14.69 -21.22 42.04
N GLY A 20 -15.14 -22.44 41.80
CA GLY A 20 -16.02 -22.81 40.70
C GLY A 20 -17.44 -22.24 40.80
N LYS A 21 -17.98 -21.87 39.64
CA LYS A 21 -19.42 -21.85 39.36
C LYS A 21 -19.65 -22.78 38.17
N HIS A 22 -20.53 -23.76 38.35
CA HIS A 22 -21.01 -24.62 37.27
C HIS A 22 -21.85 -23.79 36.30
N THR A 23 -21.31 -23.50 35.13
CA THR A 23 -22.09 -23.09 33.96
C THR A 23 -22.09 -24.23 32.95
N ARG A 24 -23.29 -24.61 32.53
CA ARG A 24 -23.56 -25.63 31.52
C ARG A 24 -22.78 -25.25 30.25
N ARG A 25 -21.80 -26.07 29.87
CA ARG A 25 -20.98 -25.85 28.67
C ARG A 25 -21.88 -26.04 27.45
N GLU A 26 -22.33 -24.95 26.85
CA GLU A 26 -22.92 -25.00 25.52
C GLU A 26 -21.89 -25.63 24.58
N LYS A 27 -22.28 -26.70 23.90
CA LYS A 27 -21.46 -27.28 22.83
C LYS A 27 -21.38 -26.22 21.73
N LEU A 28 -20.24 -25.53 21.67
CA LEU A 28 -19.87 -24.72 20.51
C LEU A 28 -20.01 -25.60 19.27
N GLN A 29 -20.98 -25.30 18.43
CA GLN A 29 -21.07 -25.94 17.12
C GLN A 29 -19.89 -25.45 16.28
N PRO A 30 -19.32 -26.29 15.40
CA PRO A 30 -18.31 -25.85 14.47
C PRO A 30 -18.90 -24.71 13.63
N VAL A 31 -18.27 -23.54 13.70
CA VAL A 31 -18.57 -22.42 12.81
C VAL A 31 -18.18 -22.90 11.42
N SER A 32 -19.17 -23.09 10.55
CA SER A 32 -18.93 -23.27 9.13
C SER A 32 -18.14 -22.06 8.64
N LEU A 33 -16.93 -22.29 8.09
CA LEU A 33 -16.24 -21.29 7.28
C LEU A 33 -17.21 -20.93 6.17
N VAL A 34 -17.87 -19.78 6.29
CA VAL A 34 -18.65 -19.21 5.20
C VAL A 34 -17.68 -19.09 4.04
N GLU A 35 -18.01 -19.71 2.92
CA GLU A 35 -17.27 -19.53 1.68
C GLU A 35 -17.30 -18.04 1.37
N ASP A 36 -16.20 -17.37 1.71
CA ASP A 36 -16.01 -15.96 1.45
C ASP A 36 -16.16 -15.79 -0.06
N THR A 37 -17.07 -14.92 -0.48
CA THR A 37 -17.31 -14.62 -1.89
C THR A 37 -16.02 -14.03 -2.46
N THR A 38 -15.17 -14.89 -3.01
CA THR A 38 -13.85 -14.46 -3.50
C THR A 38 -14.06 -13.45 -4.62
N GLN A 39 -13.70 -12.18 -4.36
CA GLN A 39 -13.66 -11.13 -5.38
C GLN A 39 -12.86 -11.66 -6.58
N PRO A 40 -13.41 -11.63 -7.82
CA PRO A 40 -12.73 -12.18 -8.99
C PRO A 40 -11.37 -11.50 -9.15
N SER A 41 -10.34 -12.30 -9.41
CA SER A 41 -8.95 -11.84 -9.45
C SER A 41 -8.30 -12.13 -10.81
N THR A 42 -7.51 -11.18 -11.29
CA THR A 42 -6.63 -11.32 -12.47
C THR A 42 -5.19 -11.39 -12.01
N PHE A 43 -4.41 -12.33 -12.55
CA PHE A 43 -3.02 -12.55 -12.19
C PHE A 43 -2.10 -12.32 -13.38
N ILE A 44 -1.09 -11.47 -13.17
CA ILE A 44 -0.19 -10.99 -14.23
C ILE A 44 1.25 -11.16 -13.75
N SER A 45 2.07 -11.86 -14.52
CA SER A 45 3.48 -12.07 -14.17
C SER A 45 4.39 -12.25 -15.39
N ASP A 46 3.96 -11.74 -16.55
CA ASP A 46 4.76 -11.84 -17.77
C ASP A 46 5.70 -10.65 -17.92
N ARG A 47 6.98 -10.94 -18.15
CA ARG A 47 8.04 -9.94 -18.33
C ARG A 47 7.98 -9.26 -19.69
N GLU A 48 7.57 -9.99 -20.72
CA GLU A 48 7.68 -9.56 -22.12
C GLU A 48 6.44 -8.79 -22.59
N ILE A 49 5.37 -8.81 -21.79
CA ILE A 49 4.12 -8.11 -22.10
C ILE A 49 4.21 -6.65 -21.67
N ALA A 50 3.92 -5.75 -22.61
CA ALA A 50 3.79 -4.33 -22.34
C ALA A 50 2.68 -4.05 -21.29
N LEU A 51 2.89 -3.05 -20.42
CA LEU A 51 1.97 -2.66 -19.33
C LEU A 51 0.49 -2.65 -19.75
N THR A 52 0.20 -2.11 -20.93
CA THR A 52 -1.18 -1.96 -21.45
C THR A 52 -1.88 -3.29 -21.69
N LYS A 53 -1.14 -4.28 -22.20
CA LYS A 53 -1.64 -5.65 -22.42
C LYS A 53 -1.64 -6.45 -21.12
N ALA A 54 -0.66 -6.20 -20.26
CA ALA A 54 -0.49 -6.93 -19.01
C ALA A 54 -1.65 -6.62 -18.05
N ILE A 55 -1.86 -5.34 -17.69
CA ILE A 55 -2.91 -4.94 -16.73
C ILE A 55 -4.31 -5.04 -17.34
N GLY A 56 -4.46 -4.69 -18.61
CA GLY A 56 -5.76 -4.69 -19.28
C GLY A 56 -6.76 -3.66 -18.73
N LYS A 57 -8.04 -3.86 -19.04
CA LYS A 57 -9.10 -2.97 -18.59
C LYS A 57 -9.39 -3.17 -17.10
N ILE A 58 -9.54 -2.05 -16.39
CA ILE A 58 -10.00 -2.08 -14.99
C ILE A 58 -11.52 -2.23 -14.96
N GLU A 59 -12.00 -3.08 -14.07
CA GLU A 59 -13.41 -3.42 -13.87
C GLU A 59 -13.75 -3.29 -12.38
N HIS A 60 -14.95 -2.82 -12.05
CA HIS A 60 -15.40 -2.76 -10.66
C HIS A 60 -15.54 -4.15 -10.05
N GLY A 61 -15.20 -4.29 -8.77
CA GLY A 61 -15.30 -5.57 -8.05
C GLY A 61 -14.36 -6.64 -8.59
N LYS A 62 -13.21 -6.24 -9.15
CA LYS A 62 -12.19 -7.14 -9.67
C LYS A 62 -10.81 -6.69 -9.25
N ASN A 63 -10.07 -7.61 -8.63
CA ASN A 63 -8.71 -7.36 -8.17
C ASN A 63 -7.69 -7.75 -9.24
N THR A 64 -6.65 -6.93 -9.40
CA THR A 64 -5.59 -7.21 -10.37
C THR A 64 -4.25 -7.35 -9.65
N HIS A 65 -3.76 -8.59 -9.58
CA HIS A 65 -2.47 -8.96 -9.02
C HIS A 65 -1.41 -8.92 -10.11
N TYR A 66 -0.31 -8.22 -9.89
CA TYR A 66 0.75 -8.09 -10.89
C TYR A 66 2.15 -8.20 -10.30
N TYR A 67 3.06 -8.82 -11.06
CA TYR A 67 4.50 -8.61 -10.94
C TYR A 67 4.96 -7.62 -12.01
N SER A 68 5.87 -6.71 -11.63
CA SER A 68 6.62 -5.86 -12.55
C SER A 68 8.07 -6.29 -12.54
N PHE A 69 8.70 -6.34 -13.71
CA PHE A 69 10.10 -6.74 -13.87
C PHE A 69 10.95 -5.54 -14.34
N GLY A 70 10.71 -4.37 -13.75
CA GLY A 70 11.37 -3.12 -14.11
C GLY A 70 10.82 -2.41 -15.36
N ASN A 71 9.72 -2.91 -15.93
CA ASN A 71 9.08 -2.36 -17.13
C ASN A 71 8.28 -1.07 -16.87
N PHE A 72 7.81 -0.86 -15.64
CA PHE A 72 7.15 0.38 -15.22
C PHE A 72 7.36 0.64 -13.73
N ASN A 73 7.18 1.90 -13.33
CA ASN A 73 7.17 2.33 -11.93
C ASN A 73 5.73 2.69 -11.51
N LEU A 74 5.53 3.02 -10.22
CA LEU A 74 4.20 3.36 -9.71
C LEU A 74 3.54 4.54 -10.43
N VAL A 75 4.29 5.58 -10.81
CA VAL A 75 3.74 6.74 -11.55
C VAL A 75 3.30 6.34 -12.95
N ARG A 76 4.05 5.50 -13.65
CA ARG A 76 3.64 4.97 -14.96
C ARG A 76 2.37 4.13 -14.88
N LEU A 77 2.21 3.34 -13.82
CA LEU A 77 0.96 2.62 -13.56
C LEU A 77 -0.19 3.60 -13.33
N ILE A 78 -0.01 4.63 -12.49
CA ILE A 78 -1.02 5.66 -12.25
C ILE A 78 -1.43 6.35 -13.56
N VAL A 79 -0.47 6.75 -14.41
CA VAL A 79 -0.74 7.36 -15.71
C VAL A 79 -1.56 6.44 -16.61
N TYR A 80 -1.24 5.14 -16.62
CA TYR A 80 -2.00 4.16 -17.38
C TYR A 80 -3.45 4.04 -16.87
N LEU A 81 -3.65 4.03 -15.56
CA LEU A 81 -4.98 3.96 -14.96
C LEU A 81 -5.79 5.23 -15.23
N LEU A 82 -5.21 6.43 -15.08
CA LEU A 82 -5.90 7.70 -15.36
C LEU A 82 -6.46 7.78 -16.79
N LYS A 83 -5.81 7.14 -17.78
CA LYS A 83 -6.34 7.07 -19.16
C LYS A 83 -7.64 6.27 -19.27
N GLN A 84 -7.90 5.36 -18.35
CA GLN A 84 -9.12 4.55 -18.29
C GLN A 84 -10.19 5.21 -17.40
N LEU A 85 -9.76 5.75 -16.25
CA LEU A 85 -10.66 6.25 -15.21
C LEU A 85 -11.13 7.69 -15.46
N GLY A 86 -10.42 8.44 -16.31
CA GLY A 86 -10.60 9.87 -16.51
C GLY A 86 -9.91 10.72 -15.44
N PRO A 87 -10.13 12.05 -15.46
CA PRO A 87 -9.58 12.97 -14.46
C PRO A 87 -9.90 12.49 -13.03
N SER A 88 -8.86 12.36 -12.22
CA SER A 88 -8.98 11.81 -10.85
C SER A 88 -8.04 12.51 -9.88
N HIS A 89 -8.33 12.39 -8.59
CA HIS A 89 -7.44 12.74 -7.50
C HIS A 89 -6.49 11.57 -7.21
N VAL A 90 -5.24 11.86 -6.83
CA VAL A 90 -4.29 10.84 -6.38
C VAL A 90 -3.73 11.19 -5.02
N PHE A 91 -3.73 10.20 -4.13
CA PHE A 91 -3.06 10.27 -2.84
C PHE A 91 -2.18 9.02 -2.67
N MET A 92 -0.87 9.19 -2.56
CA MET A 92 0.06 8.06 -2.49
C MET A 92 1.07 8.16 -1.36
N SER A 93 1.67 7.03 -1.00
CA SER A 93 2.88 6.94 -0.20
C SER A 93 4.00 6.34 -1.03
N SER A 94 5.22 6.89 -0.92
CA SER A 94 6.41 6.31 -1.54
C SER A 94 7.66 6.74 -0.80
N TYR A 95 8.68 5.87 -0.80
CA TYR A 95 9.94 6.18 -0.13
C TYR A 95 10.81 7.13 -0.97
N SER A 96 10.75 6.99 -2.29
CA SER A 96 11.60 7.75 -3.22
C SER A 96 10.86 8.10 -4.49
N PHE A 97 11.35 9.15 -5.17
CA PHE A 97 10.86 9.64 -6.44
C PHE A 97 12.04 9.91 -7.39
N SER A 98 11.86 9.61 -8.67
CA SER A 98 12.72 10.15 -9.71
C SER A 98 12.25 11.55 -10.12
N THR A 99 13.16 12.39 -10.60
CA THR A 99 12.81 13.71 -11.15
C THR A 99 11.83 13.60 -12.31
N LYS A 100 12.00 12.57 -13.16
CA LYS A 100 11.10 12.24 -14.27
C LYS A 100 9.66 11.97 -13.80
N SER A 101 9.49 11.19 -12.74
CA SER A 101 8.18 10.93 -12.14
C SER A 101 7.51 12.22 -11.65
N ILE A 102 8.28 13.12 -11.03
CA ILE A 102 7.78 14.42 -10.55
C ILE A 102 7.33 15.30 -11.72
N HIS A 103 8.15 15.41 -12.77
CA HIS A 103 7.78 16.16 -13.98
C HIS A 103 6.53 15.60 -14.64
N GLN A 104 6.39 14.27 -14.70
CA GLN A 104 5.22 13.62 -15.27
C GLN A 104 3.94 13.94 -14.49
N LEU A 105 4.00 13.93 -13.15
CA LEU A 105 2.87 14.31 -12.29
C LEU A 105 2.49 15.79 -12.44
N ASN A 106 3.48 16.69 -12.49
CA ASN A 106 3.23 18.12 -12.75
C ASN A 106 2.52 18.33 -14.09
N HIS A 107 2.98 17.65 -15.14
CA HIS A 107 2.33 17.75 -16.45
C HIS A 107 0.87 17.26 -16.43
N LEU A 108 0.56 16.20 -15.68
CA LEU A 108 -0.81 15.72 -15.55
C LEU A 108 -1.71 16.71 -14.79
N LEU A 109 -1.18 17.41 -13.78
CA LEU A 109 -1.89 18.48 -13.06
C LEU A 109 -2.18 19.66 -14.00
N GLU A 110 -1.17 20.12 -14.76
CA GLU A 110 -1.33 21.20 -15.75
C GLU A 110 -2.40 20.87 -16.80
N LYS A 111 -2.46 19.61 -17.23
CA LYS A 111 -3.45 19.11 -18.21
C LYS A 111 -4.81 18.77 -17.60
N LYS A 112 -5.00 18.95 -16.28
CA LYS A 112 -6.21 18.57 -15.54
C LYS A 112 -6.60 17.09 -15.72
N GLN A 113 -5.63 16.24 -16.05
CA GLN A 113 -5.79 14.78 -16.05
C GLN A 113 -5.61 14.21 -14.65
N LEU A 114 -4.83 14.91 -13.83
CA LEU A 114 -4.73 14.73 -12.39
C LEU A 114 -5.39 15.96 -11.75
N LEU A 115 -6.43 15.76 -10.95
CA LEU A 115 -7.21 16.85 -10.35
C LEU A 115 -6.55 17.40 -9.09
N SER A 116 -5.92 16.52 -8.31
CA SER A 116 -5.05 16.88 -7.20
C SER A 116 -4.03 15.78 -6.94
N PHE A 117 -2.89 16.15 -6.36
CA PHE A 117 -1.88 15.20 -5.95
C PHE A 117 -1.42 15.48 -4.52
N ARG A 118 -1.52 14.46 -3.68
CA ARG A 118 -0.99 14.45 -2.32
C ARG A 118 -0.03 13.29 -2.12
N VAL A 119 1.01 13.49 -1.32
CA VAL A 119 2.01 12.44 -1.06
C VAL A 119 2.50 12.36 0.39
N LEU A 120 2.55 11.13 0.91
CA LEU A 120 3.28 10.77 2.12
C LEU A 120 4.68 10.27 1.78
N LEU A 121 5.68 10.82 2.46
CA LEU A 121 7.09 10.47 2.29
C LEU A 121 7.70 9.99 3.61
N ASP A 122 8.69 9.10 3.52
CA ASP A 122 9.49 8.77 4.70
C ASP A 122 10.36 9.96 5.12
N ASN A 123 10.55 10.13 6.43
CA ASN A 123 11.38 11.20 6.99
C ASN A 123 12.80 11.25 6.39
N ARG A 124 13.36 10.09 5.99
CA ARG A 124 14.72 10.00 5.46
C ARG A 124 14.88 10.53 4.04
N VAL A 125 13.79 10.81 3.32
CA VAL A 125 13.86 11.30 1.92
C VAL A 125 14.65 12.60 1.82
N ARG A 126 14.61 13.46 2.86
CA ARG A 126 15.29 14.75 2.91
C ARG A 126 16.81 14.60 2.76
N SER A 127 17.37 13.55 3.36
CA SER A 127 18.81 13.28 3.35
C SER A 127 19.22 12.40 2.18
N ILE A 128 18.41 11.41 1.84
CA ILE A 128 18.76 10.39 0.83
C ILE A 128 18.53 10.90 -0.60
N SER A 129 17.59 11.83 -0.80
CA SER A 129 17.24 12.34 -2.12
C SER A 129 16.85 13.82 -2.05
N PRO A 130 17.79 14.72 -1.66
CA PRO A 130 17.49 16.13 -1.40
C PRO A 130 16.92 16.86 -2.61
N LYS A 131 17.45 16.61 -3.81
CA LYS A 131 16.95 17.24 -5.05
C LYS A 131 15.51 16.82 -5.39
N PRO A 132 15.17 15.51 -5.50
CA PRO A 132 13.77 15.10 -5.64
C PRO A 132 12.87 15.62 -4.53
N PHE A 133 13.35 15.63 -3.28
CA PHE A 133 12.58 16.17 -2.16
C PHE A 133 12.24 17.66 -2.34
N GLN A 134 13.21 18.50 -2.70
CA GLN A 134 12.97 19.92 -2.99
C GLN A 134 11.94 20.12 -4.10
N MET A 135 12.01 19.31 -5.17
CA MET A 135 11.04 19.38 -6.26
C MET A 135 9.63 19.00 -5.81
N ILE A 136 9.49 17.95 -4.98
CA ILE A 136 8.20 17.57 -4.41
C ILE A 136 7.67 18.69 -3.51
N ALA A 137 8.52 19.22 -2.63
CA ALA A 137 8.14 20.26 -1.68
C ALA A 137 7.67 21.55 -2.37
N ALA A 138 8.20 21.85 -3.56
CA ALA A 138 7.78 22.97 -4.38
C ALA A 138 6.53 22.70 -5.22
N SER A 139 6.17 21.45 -5.48
CA SER A 139 5.13 21.08 -6.46
C SER A 139 3.84 20.54 -5.87
N PHE A 140 3.92 19.85 -4.71
CA PHE A 140 2.85 18.97 -4.24
C PHE A 140 2.47 19.23 -2.78
N ASP A 141 1.23 18.86 -2.40
CA ASP A 141 0.85 18.76 -0.99
C ASP A 141 1.49 17.50 -0.39
N TYR A 142 2.52 17.68 0.42
CA TYR A 142 3.31 16.58 0.97
C TYR A 142 3.35 16.62 2.49
N ARG A 143 3.54 15.45 3.09
CA ARG A 143 3.94 15.32 4.49
C ARG A 143 4.98 14.22 4.65
N CYS A 144 5.92 14.43 5.54
CA CYS A 144 6.91 13.47 5.97
C CYS A 144 6.45 12.78 7.26
N THR A 145 6.54 11.46 7.30
CA THR A 145 6.29 10.66 8.50
C THR A 145 7.14 9.39 8.46
N SER A 146 7.12 8.57 9.51
CA SER A 146 7.73 7.24 9.42
C SER A 146 6.79 6.34 8.62
N VAL A 147 7.07 6.16 7.33
CA VAL A 147 6.24 5.36 6.41
C VAL A 147 7.11 4.53 5.48
N HIS A 148 6.91 3.21 5.52
CA HIS A 148 7.53 2.29 4.57
C HIS A 148 6.52 1.68 3.59
N ALA A 149 5.22 1.90 3.80
CA ALA A 149 4.21 1.51 2.83
C ALA A 149 4.46 2.20 1.48
N LYS A 150 4.14 1.52 0.39
CA LYS A 150 3.94 2.15 -0.91
C LYS A 150 2.55 1.80 -1.37
N THR A 151 1.72 2.81 -1.34
CA THR A 151 0.31 2.71 -1.67
C THR A 151 -0.08 3.87 -2.55
N ALA A 152 -1.08 3.70 -3.40
CA ALA A 152 -1.65 4.79 -4.16
C ALA A 152 -3.16 4.65 -4.23
N LEU A 153 -3.85 5.74 -3.93
CA LEU A 153 -5.28 5.88 -4.08
C LEU A 153 -5.55 6.74 -5.31
N ILE A 154 -6.44 6.28 -6.19
CA ILE A 154 -6.90 7.04 -7.36
C ILE A 154 -8.42 7.09 -7.28
N TYR A 155 -9.00 8.28 -7.29
CA TYR A 155 -10.44 8.41 -7.11
C TYR A 155 -11.06 9.63 -7.79
N ASN A 156 -12.33 9.47 -8.17
CA ASN A 156 -13.22 10.50 -8.67
C ASN A 156 -14.67 10.11 -8.33
N ASP A 157 -15.65 10.75 -8.95
CA ASP A 157 -17.07 10.49 -8.69
C ASP A 157 -17.53 9.06 -9.03
N THR A 158 -16.79 8.35 -9.89
CA THR A 158 -17.13 7.01 -10.38
C THR A 158 -16.20 5.93 -9.85
N TRP A 159 -14.93 6.26 -9.60
CA TRP A 159 -13.89 5.28 -9.30
C TRP A 159 -13.27 5.47 -7.93
N GLN A 160 -12.99 4.34 -7.27
CA GLN A 160 -12.24 4.24 -6.02
C GLN A 160 -11.24 3.09 -6.17
N ILE A 161 -9.98 3.45 -6.43
CA ILE A 161 -8.90 2.49 -6.67
C ILE A 161 -7.89 2.57 -5.55
N ALA A 162 -7.54 1.43 -4.97
CA ALA A 162 -6.43 1.30 -4.05
C ALA A 162 -5.34 0.41 -4.63
N ILE A 163 -4.08 0.85 -4.52
CA ILE A 163 -2.92 0.10 -4.98
C ILE A 163 -2.03 -0.16 -3.77
N VAL A 164 -1.68 -1.42 -3.55
CA VAL A 164 -0.66 -1.82 -2.58
C VAL A 164 0.49 -2.44 -3.34
N THR A 165 1.71 -1.91 -3.18
CA THR A 165 2.84 -2.34 -3.99
C THR A 165 4.16 -2.23 -3.25
N SER A 166 5.18 -2.94 -3.73
CA SER A 166 6.57 -2.72 -3.32
C SER A 166 7.25 -1.59 -4.13
N GLN A 167 6.65 -1.17 -5.25
CA GLN A 167 7.22 -0.17 -6.16
C GLN A 167 7.28 1.23 -5.54
N ASN A 168 8.43 1.88 -5.69
CA ASN A 168 8.55 3.33 -5.50
C ASN A 168 8.21 4.10 -6.79
N ALA A 169 8.14 5.42 -6.69
CA ALA A 169 8.01 6.34 -7.83
C ALA A 169 9.34 6.56 -8.59
N THR A 170 10.16 5.53 -8.72
CA THR A 170 11.49 5.54 -9.36
C THR A 170 11.59 4.47 -10.44
N ASP A 171 12.45 4.67 -11.44
CA ASP A 171 12.75 3.65 -12.46
C ASP A 171 13.70 2.59 -11.89
N ASN A 172 13.17 1.70 -11.03
CA ASN A 172 13.89 0.59 -10.42
C ASN A 172 13.82 -0.64 -11.34
N PRO A 173 14.96 -1.23 -11.78
CA PRO A 173 14.95 -2.39 -12.66
C PRO A 173 14.60 -3.70 -11.93
N LYS A 174 14.46 -3.67 -10.60
CA LYS A 174 14.17 -4.86 -9.79
C LYS A 174 12.76 -5.38 -10.04
N MET A 175 12.57 -6.66 -9.74
CA MET A 175 11.24 -7.26 -9.68
C MET A 175 10.46 -6.68 -8.49
N GLU A 176 9.21 -6.34 -8.74
CA GLU A 176 8.31 -5.71 -7.78
C GLU A 176 6.94 -6.40 -7.84
N ARG A 177 6.19 -6.35 -6.75
CA ARG A 177 4.87 -6.99 -6.64
C ARG A 177 3.86 -5.96 -6.18
N GLY A 178 2.70 -5.91 -6.84
CA GLY A 178 1.60 -5.06 -6.42
C GLY A 178 0.24 -5.57 -6.81
N ILE A 179 -0.79 -5.08 -6.14
CA ILE A 179 -2.19 -5.40 -6.35
C ILE A 179 -2.98 -4.11 -6.53
N ILE A 180 -3.93 -4.14 -7.45
CA ILE A 180 -4.89 -3.08 -7.71
C ILE A 180 -6.24 -3.58 -7.22
N PHE A 181 -6.82 -2.88 -6.27
CA PHE A 181 -8.15 -3.11 -5.74
C PHE A 181 -9.13 -2.11 -6.33
N THR A 182 -10.33 -2.59 -6.60
CA THR A 182 -11.50 -1.80 -7.04
C THR A 182 -12.65 -1.90 -6.04
N ASP A 183 -12.36 -2.46 -4.86
CA ASP A 183 -13.28 -2.60 -3.75
C ASP A 183 -13.34 -1.29 -2.94
N PRO A 184 -14.52 -0.65 -2.81
CA PRO A 184 -14.71 0.54 -2.00
C PRO A 184 -14.25 0.40 -0.54
N GLU A 185 -14.43 -0.76 0.09
CA GLU A 185 -14.10 -0.95 1.50
C GLU A 185 -12.58 -0.87 1.73
N ILE A 186 -11.81 -1.50 0.84
CA ILE A 186 -10.34 -1.43 0.86
C ILE A 186 -9.87 0.00 0.62
N PHE A 187 -10.48 0.69 -0.35
CA PHE A 187 -10.17 2.10 -0.61
C PHE A 187 -10.42 2.98 0.61
N GLN A 188 -11.56 2.83 1.29
CA GLN A 188 -11.89 3.63 2.47
C GLN A 188 -10.94 3.33 3.64
N PHE A 189 -10.60 2.06 3.86
CA PHE A 189 -9.61 1.66 4.86
C PHE A 189 -8.26 2.34 4.63
N ASP A 190 -7.74 2.29 3.40
CA ASP A 190 -6.45 2.91 3.08
C ASP A 190 -6.54 4.44 3.14
N LEU A 191 -7.63 5.05 2.65
CA LEU A 191 -7.84 6.50 2.70
C LEU A 191 -7.84 7.03 4.13
N GLN A 192 -8.54 6.35 5.04
CA GLN A 192 -8.59 6.72 6.45
C GLN A 192 -7.18 6.67 7.06
N ASN A 193 -6.45 5.56 6.88
CA ASN A 193 -5.13 5.37 7.47
C ASN A 193 -4.09 6.35 6.93
N LEU A 194 -4.06 6.55 5.61
CA LEU A 194 -3.16 7.51 4.97
C LEU A 194 -3.49 8.95 5.37
N THR A 195 -4.78 9.31 5.44
CA THR A 195 -5.19 10.67 5.88
C THR A 195 -4.77 10.93 7.32
N ASN A 196 -4.99 9.98 8.22
CA ASN A 196 -4.55 10.09 9.61
C ASN A 196 -3.02 10.23 9.72
N ALA A 197 -2.26 9.48 8.92
CA ALA A 197 -0.80 9.60 8.88
C ALA A 197 -0.35 10.96 8.31
N PHE A 198 -1.05 11.47 7.30
CA PHE A 198 -0.77 12.77 6.68
C PHE A 198 -1.01 13.92 7.64
N GLN A 199 -2.13 13.93 8.36
CA GLN A 199 -2.44 14.97 9.35
C GLN A 199 -1.38 15.07 10.46
N ARG A 200 -0.74 13.95 10.83
CA ARG A 200 0.34 13.90 11.83
C ARG A 200 1.74 14.17 11.26
N GLY A 201 1.90 14.15 9.94
CA GLY A 201 3.19 14.31 9.29
C GLY A 201 3.66 15.76 9.27
N THR A 202 4.95 15.96 8.98
CA THR A 202 5.60 17.27 8.95
C THR A 202 5.83 17.77 7.53
N THR A 203 5.88 19.07 7.34
CA THR A 203 6.36 19.74 6.12
C THR A 203 7.83 20.09 6.25
#